data_AF-A0A1R3RI83-F1
#
_entry.id   AF-A0A1R3RI83-F1
#
_cell.length_a   1.000
_cell.length_b   1.000
_cell.length_c   1.000
_cell.angle_alpha   90.00
_cell.angle_beta   90.00
_cell.angle_gamma   90.00
#
_symmetry.space_group_name_H-M   'P 1'
#
loop_
_entity.id
_entity.type
_entity.pdbx_description
1 polymer ?
#
loop_
_entity_poly.entity_id
_entity_poly.type
_entity_poly.pdbx_seq_one_letter_code
_entity_poly.pdbx_strand_id
1 'polypeptide(L)'
;ESTFFTSLLSSRWISNALPDGGYFIDADPILFEHILRYLRRGIYPLFYSPDKGHDYALYAALLEEARYFGICRLQTWLEEKRYRNAVEVRTWTETIDDGDTRPVNEWVEVYPKWGINKIYVCPRGITVHRGWPAACGRQCHNARDGGEYQYDEEPVVKLFVVHKEVRFNGDM
;
A
#
# COMPACT_ATOMS: atom_id res chain seq x y z
N GLU A 1 -22.91 22.83 -9.31
CA GLU A 1 -22.54 21.61 -8.54
C GLU A 1 -23.71 21.12 -7.71
N SER A 2 -24.11 21.77 -6.60
CA SER A 2 -25.26 21.31 -5.77
C SER A 2 -26.60 21.95 -6.17
N THR A 3 -27.59 21.14 -6.55
CA THR A 3 -28.98 21.60 -6.76
C THR A 3 -29.69 21.91 -5.45
N PHE A 4 -29.36 21.20 -4.37
CA PHE A 4 -29.90 21.42 -3.02
C PHE A 4 -29.54 22.81 -2.51
N PHE A 5 -28.25 23.16 -2.43
CA PHE A 5 -27.82 24.47 -1.91
C PHE A 5 -28.26 25.62 -2.80
N THR A 6 -28.31 25.41 -4.12
CA THR A 6 -28.87 26.40 -5.04
C THR A 6 -30.33 26.70 -4.70
N SER A 7 -31.12 25.67 -4.38
CA SER A 7 -32.52 25.83 -3.97
C SER A 7 -32.64 26.45 -2.59
N LEU A 8 -31.89 25.94 -1.60
CA LEU A 8 -31.93 26.37 -0.21
C LEU A 8 -31.57 27.85 -0.04
N LEU A 9 -30.53 28.30 -0.74
CA LEU A 9 -30.00 29.66 -0.68
C LEU A 9 -30.64 30.61 -1.71
N SER A 10 -31.57 30.12 -2.54
CA SER A 10 -32.28 30.98 -3.46
C SER A 10 -33.28 31.87 -2.71
N SER A 11 -33.43 33.12 -3.15
CA SER A 11 -34.42 34.08 -2.65
C SER A 11 -35.88 33.68 -2.95
N ARG A 12 -36.11 32.47 -3.48
CA ARG A 12 -37.44 31.95 -3.84
C ARG A 12 -38.27 31.54 -2.62
N TRP A 13 -37.64 31.32 -1.46
CA TRP A 13 -38.30 30.87 -0.23
C TRP A 13 -38.07 31.91 0.86
N ILE A 14 -39.15 32.50 1.39
CA ILE A 14 -39.10 33.68 2.28
C ILE A 14 -38.53 33.35 3.68
N SER A 15 -38.40 32.09 4.09
CA SER A 15 -37.76 31.75 5.38
C SER A 15 -37.27 30.29 5.46
N ASN A 16 -36.19 29.95 4.76
CA ASN A 16 -35.47 28.69 5.02
C ASN A 16 -34.48 28.80 6.21
N ALA A 17 -34.20 30.03 6.64
CA ALA A 17 -33.33 30.29 7.78
C ALA A 17 -34.14 30.24 9.09
N LEU A 18 -33.52 29.68 10.12
CA LEU A 18 -33.95 29.75 11.51
C LEU A 18 -33.91 31.20 12.03
N PRO A 19 -34.55 31.51 13.17
CA PRO A 19 -34.58 32.86 13.73
C PRO A 19 -33.19 33.47 14.01
N ASP A 20 -32.15 32.64 14.18
CA ASP A 20 -30.76 33.04 14.38
C ASP A 20 -29.97 33.21 13.06
N GLY A 21 -30.61 33.01 11.91
CA GLY A 21 -29.98 33.05 10.59
C GLY A 21 -29.30 31.74 10.17
N GLY A 22 -29.35 30.70 11.02
CA GLY A 22 -28.85 29.37 10.68
C GLY A 22 -29.77 28.61 9.71
N TYR A 23 -29.27 27.53 9.12
CA TYR A 23 -30.09 26.60 8.32
C TYR A 23 -30.06 25.24 8.97
N PHE A 24 -31.23 24.62 9.12
CA PHE A 24 -31.31 23.23 9.54
C PHE A 24 -31.18 22.32 8.33
N ILE A 25 -30.26 21.36 8.41
CA ILE A 25 -30.03 20.33 7.39
C ILE A 25 -29.97 19.00 8.12
N ASP A 26 -30.87 18.08 7.76
CA ASP A 26 -30.93 16.73 8.32
C ASP A 26 -29.97 15.81 7.53
N ALA A 27 -28.67 15.96 7.82
CA ALA A 27 -27.59 15.22 7.17
C ALA A 27 -26.53 14.82 8.22
N ASP A 28 -25.73 13.80 7.89
CA ASP A 28 -24.62 13.40 8.75
C ASP A 28 -23.56 14.52 8.81
N PRO A 29 -23.30 15.12 9.99
CA PRO A 29 -22.37 16.23 10.10
C PRO A 29 -20.92 15.86 9.77
N ILE A 30 -20.52 14.60 9.93
CA ILE A 30 -19.17 14.11 9.64
C ILE A 30 -18.98 14.01 8.12
N LEU A 31 -19.94 13.40 7.42
CA LEU A 31 -19.87 13.30 5.95
C LEU A 31 -20.04 14.66 5.28
N PHE A 32 -20.85 15.53 5.87
CA PHE A 32 -21.08 16.87 5.37
C PHE A 32 -19.80 17.71 5.28
N GLU A 33 -18.83 17.47 6.16
CA GLU A 33 -17.54 18.14 6.06
C GLU A 33 -16.84 17.87 4.72
N HIS A 34 -16.90 16.62 4.22
CA HIS A 34 -16.33 16.25 2.93
C HIS A 34 -17.08 16.90 1.77
N ILE A 35 -18.40 17.00 1.86
CA ILE A 35 -19.24 17.72 0.89
C ILE A 35 -18.81 19.19 0.80
N LEU A 36 -18.65 19.87 1.94
CA LEU A 36 -18.23 21.28 1.95
C LEU A 36 -16.81 21.48 1.41
N ARG A 37 -15.86 20.59 1.76
CA ARG A 37 -14.50 20.63 1.24
C ARG A 37 -14.49 20.51 -0.29
N TYR A 38 -15.28 19.58 -0.84
CA TYR A 38 -15.46 19.44 -2.28
C TYR A 38 -16.05 20.71 -2.91
N LEU A 39 -17.17 21.21 -2.39
CA LEU A 39 -17.84 22.39 -2.96
C LEU A 39 -16.96 23.65 -2.93
N ARG A 40 -16.05 23.77 -1.94
CA ARG A 40 -15.12 24.92 -1.83
C ARG A 40 -13.92 24.84 -2.76
N ARG A 41 -13.38 23.64 -3.01
CA ARG A 41 -12.07 23.47 -3.67
C ARG A 41 -12.11 22.65 -4.95
N GLY A 42 -13.20 21.94 -5.21
CA GLY A 42 -13.32 21.00 -6.33
C GLY A 42 -12.45 19.74 -6.20
N ILE A 43 -11.86 19.50 -5.03
CA ILE A 43 -10.95 18.37 -4.77
C ILE A 43 -11.78 17.16 -4.36
N TYR A 44 -11.63 16.05 -5.07
CA TYR A 44 -12.31 14.81 -4.73
C TYR A 44 -11.74 14.20 -3.43
N PRO A 45 -12.60 13.71 -2.53
CA PRO A 45 -12.17 13.14 -1.27
C PRO A 45 -11.49 11.80 -1.49
N LEU A 46 -10.31 11.61 -0.90
CA LEU A 46 -9.56 10.36 -0.97
C LEU A 46 -9.42 9.75 0.42
N PHE A 47 -10.22 8.72 0.68
CA PHE A 47 -10.15 7.86 1.85
C PHE A 47 -9.29 6.64 1.51
N TYR A 48 -8.00 6.75 1.77
CA TYR A 48 -7.04 5.66 1.57
C TYR A 48 -6.05 5.63 2.71
N SER A 49 -5.74 4.43 3.19
CA SER A 49 -4.66 4.20 4.13
C SER A 49 -3.80 3.02 3.66
N PRO A 50 -2.46 3.06 3.82
CA PRO A 50 -1.55 1.96 3.49
C PRO A 50 -1.94 0.59 4.08
N ASP A 51 -2.43 0.58 5.31
CA ASP A 51 -2.74 -0.62 6.09
C ASP A 51 -4.11 -1.22 5.74
N LYS A 52 -5.11 -0.37 5.45
CA LYS A 52 -6.52 -0.78 5.24
C LYS A 52 -6.97 -0.67 3.78
N GLY A 53 -6.20 0.00 2.94
CA GLY A 53 -6.60 0.36 1.59
C GLY A 53 -7.67 1.46 1.57
N HIS A 54 -8.54 1.41 0.56
CA HIS A 54 -9.66 2.34 0.43
C HIS A 54 -10.78 2.06 1.43
N ASP A 55 -11.32 3.11 2.05
CA ASP A 55 -12.52 2.97 2.87
C ASP A 55 -13.79 2.97 2.00
N TYR A 56 -14.11 1.79 1.47
CA TYR A 56 -15.27 1.60 0.60
C TYR A 56 -16.60 1.93 1.27
N ALA A 57 -16.71 1.72 2.58
CA ALA A 57 -17.93 2.05 3.32
C ALA A 57 -18.12 3.57 3.37
N LEU A 58 -17.04 4.31 3.63
CA LEU A 58 -17.08 5.77 3.66
C LEU A 58 -17.35 6.37 2.27
N TYR A 59 -16.79 5.81 1.20
CA TYR A 59 -17.14 6.21 -0.17
C TYR A 59 -18.62 5.98 -0.49
N ALA A 60 -19.18 4.83 -0.07
CA ALA A 60 -20.58 4.51 -0.29
C ALA A 60 -21.50 5.46 0.50
N ALA A 61 -21.17 5.75 1.75
CA ALA A 61 -21.92 6.70 2.57
C ALA A 61 -21.88 8.11 1.96
N LEU A 62 -20.70 8.57 1.52
CA LEU A 62 -20.56 9.87 0.88
C LEU A 62 -21.28 9.96 -0.47
N LEU A 63 -21.43 8.84 -1.18
CA LEU A 63 -22.21 8.79 -2.41
C LEU A 63 -23.69 9.12 -2.16
N GLU A 64 -24.27 8.61 -1.07
CA GLU A 64 -25.65 8.94 -0.70
C GLU A 64 -25.80 10.43 -0.34
N GLU A 65 -24.82 11.01 0.36
CA GLU A 65 -24.79 12.46 0.62
C GLU A 65 -24.65 13.27 -0.67
N ALA A 66 -23.80 12.86 -1.61
CA ALA A 66 -23.65 13.52 -2.90
C ALA A 66 -24.95 13.50 -3.71
N ARG A 67 -25.74 12.41 -3.62
CA ARG A 67 -27.08 12.31 -4.20
C ARG A 67 -28.07 13.22 -3.48
N TYR A 68 -28.09 13.20 -2.15
CA TYR A 68 -28.96 14.04 -1.32
C TYR A 68 -28.77 15.53 -1.63
N PHE A 69 -27.51 15.99 -1.67
CA PHE A 69 -27.18 17.37 -2.01
C PHE A 69 -27.23 17.68 -3.52
N GLY A 70 -27.48 16.68 -4.36
CA GLY A 70 -27.56 16.80 -5.81
C GLY A 70 -26.29 17.35 -6.44
N ILE A 71 -25.13 16.79 -6.09
CA ILE A 71 -23.81 17.17 -6.57
C ILE A 71 -23.35 16.21 -7.67
N CYS A 72 -23.78 16.46 -8.91
CA CYS A 72 -23.62 15.51 -10.01
C CYS A 72 -22.16 15.09 -10.25
N ARG A 73 -21.19 16.01 -10.22
CA ARG A 73 -19.79 15.65 -10.51
C ARG A 73 -19.17 14.76 -9.44
N LEU A 74 -19.45 15.04 -8.16
CA LEU A 74 -19.00 14.18 -7.05
C LEU A 74 -19.70 12.82 -7.09
N GLN A 75 -21.01 12.81 -7.35
CA GLN A 75 -21.77 11.58 -7.51
C GLN A 75 -21.17 10.69 -8.62
N THR A 76 -20.98 11.22 -9.82
CA THR A 76 -20.41 10.46 -10.95
C THR A 76 -19.03 9.93 -10.60
N TRP A 77 -18.17 10.74 -9.99
CA TRP A 77 -16.83 10.31 -9.60
C TRP A 77 -16.82 9.14 -8.60
N LEU A 78 -17.75 9.17 -7.64
CA LEU A 78 -17.93 8.10 -6.65
C LEU A 78 -18.54 6.83 -7.27
N GLU A 79 -19.55 6.97 -8.13
CA GLU A 79 -20.22 5.85 -8.83
C GLU A 79 -19.26 5.11 -9.78
N GLU A 80 -18.46 5.86 -10.53
CA GLU A 80 -17.42 5.33 -11.42
C GLU A 80 -16.19 4.80 -10.65
N LYS A 81 -16.16 4.97 -9.33
CA LYS A 81 -15.07 4.55 -8.44
C LYS A 81 -13.71 5.08 -8.87
N ARG A 82 -13.68 6.33 -9.36
CA ARG A 82 -12.45 6.96 -9.88
C ARG A 82 -11.34 7.07 -8.84
N TYR A 83 -11.68 7.05 -7.54
CA TYR A 83 -10.72 6.92 -6.43
C TYR A 83 -9.79 5.71 -6.54
N ARG A 84 -10.18 4.63 -7.23
CA ARG A 84 -9.31 3.46 -7.43
C ARG A 84 -8.07 3.76 -8.27
N ASN A 85 -8.19 4.72 -9.19
CA ASN A 85 -7.09 5.16 -10.05
C ASN A 85 -6.28 6.28 -9.39
N ALA A 86 -6.72 6.75 -8.21
CA ALA A 86 -6.08 7.81 -7.48
C ALA A 86 -4.81 7.38 -6.76
N VAL A 87 -4.70 6.08 -6.51
CA VAL A 87 -3.63 5.49 -5.73
C VAL A 87 -2.98 4.38 -6.55
N GLU A 88 -1.68 4.52 -6.81
CA GLU A 88 -0.86 3.47 -7.40
C GLU A 88 0.00 2.86 -6.30
N VAL A 89 -0.04 1.53 -6.16
CA VAL A 89 0.84 0.77 -5.25
C VAL A 89 1.89 0.06 -6.10
N ARG A 90 3.15 0.48 -6.00
CA ARG A 90 4.27 -0.22 -6.63
C ARG A 90 4.80 -1.28 -5.69
N THR A 91 5.03 -2.50 -6.19
CA THR A 91 5.55 -3.61 -5.40
C THR A 91 6.78 -4.20 -6.06
N TRP A 92 7.87 -4.38 -5.30
CA TRP A 92 9.09 -5.03 -5.77
C TRP A 92 9.72 -5.87 -4.66
N THR A 93 10.68 -6.73 -5.01
CA THR A 93 11.28 -7.68 -4.08
C THR A 93 12.80 -7.59 -4.08
N GLU A 94 13.39 -7.56 -2.90
CA GLU A 94 14.84 -7.61 -2.69
C GLU A 94 15.20 -8.65 -1.62
N THR A 95 16.46 -9.08 -1.63
CA THR A 95 17.04 -9.90 -0.55
C THR A 95 18.02 -9.00 0.17
N ILE A 96 17.85 -8.82 1.48
CA ILE A 96 18.64 -7.85 2.26
C ILE A 96 19.59 -8.60 3.19
N ASP A 97 20.86 -8.17 3.19
CA ASP A 97 21.86 -8.49 4.21
C ASP A 97 22.02 -7.26 5.11
N ASP A 98 21.27 -7.24 6.23
CA ASP A 98 21.28 -6.31 7.38
C ASP A 98 21.31 -4.78 7.18
N GLY A 99 20.38 -4.09 7.85
CA GLY A 99 20.39 -2.65 8.13
C GLY A 99 19.91 -1.75 6.98
N ASP A 100 18.67 -1.27 7.05
CA ASP A 100 18.07 -0.42 6.02
C ASP A 100 17.27 0.75 6.63
N THR A 101 17.37 1.94 6.01
CA THR A 101 16.69 3.17 6.43
C THR A 101 15.79 3.63 5.30
N ARG A 102 14.50 3.87 5.58
CA ARG A 102 13.50 4.05 4.53
C ARG A 102 12.58 5.27 4.74
N PRO A 103 12.07 5.86 3.64
CA PRO A 103 11.08 6.92 3.71
C PRO A 103 9.71 6.37 4.19
N VAL A 104 8.90 7.22 4.85
CA VAL A 104 7.65 6.82 5.52
C VAL A 104 6.56 6.31 4.56
N ASN A 105 6.64 6.65 3.27
CA ASN A 105 5.71 6.18 2.25
C ASN A 105 6.05 4.80 1.67
N GLU A 106 7.07 4.14 2.21
CA GLU A 106 7.48 2.79 1.86
C GLU A 106 7.24 1.84 3.05
N TRP A 107 6.54 0.75 2.81
CA TRP A 107 6.38 -0.32 3.80
C TRP A 107 6.86 -1.65 3.25
N VAL A 108 7.17 -2.52 4.20
CA VAL A 108 7.99 -3.69 3.97
C VAL A 108 7.30 -4.90 4.59
N GLU A 109 7.11 -5.93 3.80
CA GLU A 109 6.69 -7.23 4.29
C GLU A 109 7.90 -8.16 4.20
N VAL A 110 8.35 -8.65 5.36
CA VAL A 110 9.50 -9.56 5.47
C VAL A 110 8.98 -10.99 5.59
N TYR A 111 9.34 -11.82 4.63
CA TYR A 111 8.95 -13.23 4.60
C TYR A 111 10.18 -14.12 4.80
N PRO A 112 10.27 -14.85 5.93
CA PRO A 112 11.31 -15.84 6.12
C PRO A 112 11.04 -17.04 5.21
N LYS A 113 12.04 -17.44 4.42
CA LYS A 113 12.00 -18.65 3.62
C LYS A 113 13.13 -19.57 4.03
N TRP A 114 12.76 -20.80 4.38
CA TRP A 114 13.71 -21.87 4.59
C TRP A 114 14.30 -22.30 3.25
N GLY A 115 15.62 -22.33 3.20
CA GLY A 115 16.39 -22.79 2.06
C GLY A 115 17.44 -23.79 2.50
N ILE A 116 18.05 -24.45 1.53
CA ILE A 116 19.17 -25.35 1.73
C ILE A 116 20.38 -24.72 1.05
N ASN A 117 21.45 -24.50 1.80
CA ASN A 117 22.75 -24.19 1.25
C ASN A 117 23.55 -25.48 1.11
N LYS A 118 24.17 -25.67 -0.08
CA LYS A 118 25.11 -26.76 -0.31
C LYS A 118 26.50 -26.31 0.14
N ILE A 119 26.99 -26.87 1.22
CA ILE A 119 28.30 -26.54 1.79
C ILE A 119 29.31 -27.59 1.37
N TYR A 120 30.38 -27.16 0.70
CA TYR A 120 31.42 -28.06 0.23
C TYR A 120 32.07 -28.87 1.36
N VAL A 121 32.20 -30.18 1.15
CA VAL A 121 32.87 -31.11 2.07
C VAL A 121 34.23 -31.50 1.51
N CYS A 122 35.27 -31.32 2.33
CA CYS A 122 36.63 -31.73 1.97
C CYS A 122 36.71 -33.27 1.87
N PRO A 123 37.28 -33.85 0.81
CA PRO A 123 37.47 -35.30 0.66
C PRO A 123 38.24 -35.97 1.81
N ARG A 124 39.02 -35.19 2.57
CA ARG A 124 39.79 -35.64 3.73
C ARG A 124 39.13 -35.30 5.07
N GLY A 125 37.92 -34.75 5.09
CA GLY A 125 37.21 -34.36 6.31
C GLY A 125 37.86 -33.23 7.10
N ILE A 126 38.75 -32.43 6.48
CA ILE A 126 39.45 -31.34 7.17
C ILE A 126 38.48 -30.19 7.40
N THR A 127 38.15 -29.91 8.67
CA THR A 127 37.11 -28.95 9.07
C THR A 127 37.35 -27.54 8.53
N VAL A 128 38.59 -27.05 8.56
CA VAL A 128 38.94 -25.69 8.08
C VAL A 128 38.79 -25.50 6.57
N HIS A 129 38.60 -26.57 5.79
CA HIS A 129 38.34 -26.49 4.35
C HIS A 129 36.83 -26.49 4.02
N ARG A 130 35.96 -26.72 5.01
CA ARG A 130 34.52 -26.85 4.80
C ARG A 130 33.94 -25.53 4.29
N GLY A 131 33.12 -25.60 3.24
CA GLY A 131 32.56 -24.43 2.56
C GLY A 131 33.57 -23.67 1.69
N TRP A 132 34.86 -24.00 1.71
CA TRP A 132 35.88 -23.30 0.94
C TRP A 132 36.75 -24.25 0.11
N PRO A 133 36.29 -24.66 -1.09
CA PRO A 133 37.02 -25.60 -1.95
C PRO A 133 38.45 -25.18 -2.31
N ALA A 134 38.71 -23.87 -2.37
CA ALA A 134 40.04 -23.33 -2.67
C ALA A 134 41.08 -23.60 -1.57
N ALA A 135 40.65 -23.90 -0.34
CA ALA A 135 41.55 -24.31 0.73
C ALA A 135 42.10 -25.74 0.52
N CYS A 136 41.47 -26.56 -0.33
CA CYS A 136 41.96 -27.88 -0.67
C CYS A 136 43.22 -27.82 -1.54
N GLY A 137 44.30 -28.44 -1.06
CA GLY A 137 45.52 -28.65 -1.83
C GLY A 137 45.60 -30.04 -2.49
N ARG A 138 46.76 -30.34 -3.09
CA ARG A 138 47.05 -31.59 -3.84
C ARG A 138 46.62 -32.86 -3.11
N GLN A 139 46.88 -32.96 -1.81
CA GLN A 139 46.53 -34.15 -1.02
C GLN A 139 45.01 -34.38 -0.94
N CYS A 140 44.20 -33.32 -0.89
CA CYS A 140 42.74 -33.43 -0.89
C CYS A 140 42.22 -33.85 -2.26
N HIS A 141 42.83 -33.34 -3.34
CA HIS A 141 42.49 -33.75 -4.70
C HIS A 141 42.82 -35.22 -4.97
N ASN A 142 43.98 -35.70 -4.49
CA ASN A 142 44.33 -37.12 -4.59
C ASN A 142 43.34 -38.00 -3.83
N ALA A 143 42.92 -37.60 -2.63
CA ALA A 143 41.94 -38.34 -1.83
C ALA A 143 40.54 -38.41 -2.48
N ARG A 144 40.21 -37.46 -3.36
CA ARG A 144 38.96 -37.48 -4.14
C ARG A 144 39.02 -38.45 -5.32
N ASP A 145 40.23 -38.80 -5.79
CA ASP A 145 40.47 -39.71 -6.90
C ASP A 145 39.65 -39.41 -8.17
N GLY A 146 39.55 -38.12 -8.51
CA GLY A 146 38.78 -37.67 -9.68
C GLY A 146 37.25 -37.75 -9.54
N GLY A 147 36.73 -38.22 -8.40
CA GLY A 147 35.29 -38.24 -8.10
C GLY A 147 34.65 -36.85 -8.01
N GLU A 148 33.31 -36.84 -7.99
CA GLU A 148 32.53 -35.61 -7.85
C GLU A 148 32.76 -34.92 -6.50
N TYR A 149 32.49 -33.61 -6.46
CA TYR A 149 32.54 -32.87 -5.20
C TYR A 149 31.35 -33.23 -4.32
N GLN A 150 31.62 -33.47 -3.03
CA GLN A 150 30.60 -33.70 -2.02
C GLN A 150 30.19 -32.39 -1.35
N TYR A 151 28.91 -32.31 -0.99
CA TYR A 151 28.32 -31.18 -0.31
C TYR A 151 27.39 -31.67 0.80
N ASP A 152 27.44 -30.99 1.94
CA ASP A 152 26.42 -31.09 2.98
C ASP A 152 25.28 -30.14 2.67
N GLU A 153 24.09 -30.47 3.14
CA GLU A 153 22.92 -29.61 3.10
C GLU A 153 22.71 -28.95 4.47
N GLU A 154 22.86 -27.63 4.53
CA GLU A 154 22.55 -26.87 5.74
C GLU A 154 21.27 -26.04 5.56
N PRO A 155 20.30 -26.15 6.48
CA PRO A 155 19.12 -25.29 6.45
C PRO A 155 19.53 -23.86 6.77
N VAL A 156 19.12 -22.94 5.91
CA VAL A 156 19.32 -21.50 6.10
C VAL A 156 17.97 -20.78 6.03
N VAL A 157 17.83 -19.71 6.79
CA VAL A 157 16.70 -18.80 6.67
C VAL A 157 17.13 -17.64 5.78
N LYS A 158 16.46 -17.46 4.64
CA LYS A 158 16.62 -16.30 3.76
C LYS A 158 15.45 -15.35 4.00
N LEU A 159 15.71 -14.06 4.14
CA LEU A 159 14.67 -13.04 4.28
C LEU A 159 14.33 -12.49 2.90
N PHE A 160 13.09 -12.70 2.47
CA PHE A 160 12.54 -12.04 1.28
C PHE A 160 11.87 -10.76 1.73
N VAL A 161 12.25 -9.66 1.10
CA VAL A 161 11.74 -8.35 1.46
C VAL A 161 10.87 -7.87 0.32
N VAL A 162 9.56 -7.77 0.57
CA VAL A 162 8.60 -7.21 -0.38
C VAL A 162 8.42 -5.73 -0.02
N HIS A 163 8.81 -4.87 -0.94
CA HIS A 163 8.67 -3.44 -0.83
C HIS A 163 7.36 -3.00 -1.46
N LYS A 164 6.68 -2.04 -0.82
CA LYS A 164 5.48 -1.39 -1.35
C LYS A 164 5.62 0.12 -1.21
N GLU A 165 5.39 0.85 -2.29
CA GLU A 165 5.36 2.32 -2.33
C GLU A 165 3.99 2.79 -2.81
N VAL A 166 3.39 3.76 -2.10
CA VAL A 166 2.16 4.42 -2.55
C VAL A 166 2.42 5.76 -3.21
N ARG A 167 1.81 5.94 -4.37
CA ARG A 167 1.82 7.19 -5.14
C ARG A 167 0.41 7.68 -5.35
N PHE A 168 0.24 8.99 -5.16
CA PHE A 168 -1.02 9.68 -5.42
C PHE A 168 -0.95 10.36 -6.77
N ASN A 169 -1.93 10.07 -7.63
CA ASN A 169 -2.04 10.74 -8.92
C ASN A 169 -2.74 12.10 -8.71
N GLY A 170 -2.07 13.21 -9.04
CA GLY A 170 -2.57 14.56 -8.73
C GLY A 170 -3.59 15.12 -9.72
N ASP A 171 -3.78 14.48 -10.88
CA ASP A 171 -4.54 15.03 -12.02
C ASP A 171 -6.05 14.67 -12.02
N MET A 172 -6.69 14.52 -10.85
CA MET A 172 -8.12 14.12 -10.76
C MET A 172 -9.09 15.22 -10.39
#